data_AF-A0A7X8PKT0-F1
#
_entry.id   AF-A0A7X8PKT0-F1
#
_cell.length_a   1.000
_cell.length_b   1.000
_cell.length_c   1.000
_cell.angle_alpha   90.00
_cell.angle_beta   90.00
_cell.angle_gamma   90.00
#
_symmetry.space_group_name_H-M   'P 1'
#
loop_
_entity.id
_entity.type
_entity.pdbx_description
1 polymer ?
#
loop_
_entity_poly.entity_id
_entity_poly.type
_entity_poly.pdbx_seq_one_letter_code
_entity_poly.pdbx_strand_id
1 'polypeptide(L)'
;MVSQDAAAKPVPAAAIAGADAADTILPLELLELELSLEGFSGGEPGFCEAVRDAASAVRGDFLFDLPAAGLIPDCRRLAVIRIPEGDGTMRTLFAALDEDGVEIRLLQPDDETEHLLQFADAFVDLLRRLPAKPKEAA
;
A
#
# COMPACT_ATOMS: atom_id res chain seq x y z
N MET A 1 46.34 -7.86 -22.30
CA MET A 1 44.91 -7.95 -22.73
C MET A 1 44.17 -8.44 -21.49
N VAL A 2 43.60 -7.56 -20.64
CA VAL A 2 42.31 -6.84 -20.83
C VAL A 2 41.22 -7.89 -21.12
N SER A 3 40.18 -8.16 -20.32
CA SER A 3 39.41 -7.33 -19.39
C SER A 3 38.60 -8.20 -18.41
N GLN A 4 38.29 -7.63 -17.25
CA GLN A 4 37.17 -8.05 -16.39
C GLN A 4 35.81 -7.75 -17.04
N ASP A 5 34.80 -8.40 -16.47
CA ASP A 5 33.43 -7.92 -16.26
C ASP A 5 32.34 -8.27 -17.29
N ALA A 6 31.34 -9.01 -16.80
CA ALA A 6 29.96 -8.89 -17.26
C ALA A 6 29.00 -9.35 -16.14
N ALA A 7 28.72 -8.41 -15.25
CA ALA A 7 27.39 -8.09 -14.74
C ALA A 7 26.66 -9.15 -13.90
N ALA A 8 26.96 -9.16 -12.60
CA ALA A 8 25.95 -9.39 -11.59
C ALA A 8 24.90 -8.26 -11.72
N LYS A 9 23.72 -8.61 -12.22
CA LYS A 9 22.57 -7.70 -12.28
C LYS A 9 22.18 -7.33 -10.84
N PRO A 10 22.10 -6.05 -10.46
CA PRO A 10 21.66 -5.69 -9.12
C PRO A 10 20.19 -6.08 -8.99
N VAL A 11 19.89 -6.92 -8.01
CA VAL A 11 18.52 -7.13 -7.52
C VAL A 11 18.16 -5.88 -6.74
N PRO A 12 17.10 -5.13 -7.09
CA PRO A 12 16.62 -4.09 -6.20
C PRO A 12 15.91 -4.79 -5.04
N ALA A 13 16.66 -5.11 -4.01
CA ALA A 13 16.10 -5.32 -2.68
C ALA A 13 15.88 -3.95 -2.05
N ALA A 14 14.75 -3.85 -1.35
CA ALA A 14 14.41 -2.86 -0.35
C ALA A 14 13.79 -1.53 -0.82
N ALA A 15 12.57 -1.37 -0.32
CA ALA A 15 12.19 -0.28 0.57
C ALA A 15 11.87 1.08 -0.07
N ILE A 16 10.64 1.54 0.23
CA ILE A 16 10.18 2.93 0.25
C ILE A 16 10.96 3.89 -0.68
N ALA A 17 10.56 3.97 -1.94
CA ALA A 17 10.92 5.12 -2.77
C ALA A 17 10.15 6.34 -2.25
N GLY A 18 10.68 7.00 -1.21
CA GLY A 18 10.09 8.22 -0.65
C GLY A 18 10.34 8.54 0.83
N ALA A 19 11.27 7.87 1.54
CA ALA A 19 11.66 8.36 2.87
C ALA A 19 12.90 9.25 2.77
N ASP A 20 12.72 10.53 3.10
CA ASP A 20 13.80 11.38 3.56
C ASP A 20 14.58 10.65 4.65
N ALA A 21 15.89 10.60 4.49
CA ALA A 21 16.82 9.89 5.34
C ALA A 21 16.99 10.63 6.67
N ALA A 22 15.98 10.54 7.53
CA ALA A 22 16.09 10.88 8.94
C ALA A 22 15.73 9.63 9.73
N ASP A 23 16.69 9.13 10.51
CA ASP A 23 16.64 7.98 11.43
C ASP A 23 15.33 7.91 12.23
N THR A 24 14.29 7.39 11.60
CA THR A 24 12.99 7.14 12.20
C THR A 24 12.86 5.64 12.20
N ILE A 25 12.90 5.05 13.39
CA ILE A 25 12.56 3.64 13.61
C ILE A 25 11.26 3.40 12.82
N LEU A 26 11.33 2.60 11.75
CA LEU A 26 10.15 2.24 10.97
C LEU A 26 9.11 1.69 11.95
N PRO A 27 7.87 2.23 11.96
CA PRO A 27 6.82 1.70 12.82
C PRO A 27 6.72 0.19 12.63
N LEU A 28 6.64 -0.57 13.73
CA LEU A 28 6.66 -2.03 13.69
C LEU A 28 5.56 -2.59 12.78
N GLU A 29 4.39 -1.95 12.81
CA GLU A 29 3.22 -2.28 12.01
C GLU A 29 3.48 -2.12 10.51
N LEU A 30 4.28 -1.12 10.09
CA LEU A 30 4.65 -0.96 8.69
C LEU A 30 5.59 -2.09 8.25
N LEU A 31 6.58 -2.43 9.09
CA LEU A 31 7.52 -3.52 8.80
C LEU A 31 6.79 -4.87 8.70
N GLU A 32 5.88 -5.17 9.64
CA GLU A 32 5.07 -6.39 9.61
C GLU A 32 4.20 -6.47 8.35
N LEU A 33 3.66 -5.34 7.90
CA LEU A 33 2.89 -5.26 6.68
C LEU A 33 3.74 -5.53 5.43
N GLU A 34 4.94 -4.96 5.35
CA GLU A 34 5.89 -5.23 4.26
C GLU A 34 6.25 -6.73 4.19
N LEU A 35 6.59 -7.32 5.33
CA LEU A 35 6.91 -8.75 5.43
C LEU A 35 5.72 -9.65 5.08
N SER A 36 4.50 -9.21 5.37
CA SER A 36 3.28 -9.96 5.01
C SER A 36 3.00 -9.94 3.51
N LEU A 37 3.47 -8.93 2.79
CA LEU A 37 3.32 -8.79 1.34
C LEU A 37 4.52 -9.35 0.57
N GLU A 38 5.64 -9.60 1.25
CA GLU A 38 6.83 -10.20 0.65
C GLU A 38 6.53 -11.62 0.11
N GLY A 39 7.00 -11.91 -1.11
CA GLY A 39 6.76 -13.20 -1.75
C GLY A 39 5.35 -13.38 -2.32
N PHE A 40 4.59 -12.29 -2.47
CA PHE A 40 3.32 -12.29 -3.21
C PHE A 40 3.47 -12.99 -4.57
N SER A 41 2.54 -13.90 -4.87
CA SER A 41 2.51 -14.67 -6.11
C SER A 41 1.09 -14.88 -6.65
N GLY A 42 0.14 -14.08 -6.16
CA GLY A 42 -1.29 -14.21 -6.44
C GLY A 42 -1.76 -13.55 -7.74
N GLY A 43 -0.91 -12.76 -8.40
CA GLY A 43 -1.30 -11.99 -9.59
C GLY A 43 -2.37 -10.93 -9.29
N GLU A 44 -2.82 -10.20 -10.30
CA GLU A 44 -3.90 -9.21 -10.15
C GLU A 44 -5.18 -9.72 -9.43
N PRO A 45 -5.65 -10.97 -9.64
CA PRO A 45 -6.85 -11.47 -8.93
C PRO A 45 -6.64 -11.65 -7.42
N GLY A 46 -5.42 -12.03 -6.99
CA GLY A 46 -5.09 -12.26 -5.58
C GLY A 46 -4.69 -11.00 -4.82
N PHE A 47 -4.48 -9.88 -5.53
CA PHE A 47 -3.97 -8.63 -4.95
C PHE A 47 -4.84 -8.11 -3.80
N CYS A 48 -6.15 -7.93 -4.01
CA CYS A 48 -7.01 -7.33 -2.99
C CYS A 48 -7.13 -8.19 -1.73
N GLU A 49 -7.12 -9.52 -1.89
CA GLU A 49 -7.16 -10.46 -0.77
C GLU A 49 -5.85 -10.39 0.03
N ALA A 50 -4.70 -10.46 -0.65
CA ALA A 50 -3.39 -10.35 -0.01
C ALA A 50 -3.22 -9.04 0.77
N VAL A 51 -3.59 -7.89 0.18
CA VAL A 51 -3.50 -6.59 0.86
C VAL A 51 -4.46 -6.51 2.05
N ARG A 52 -5.67 -7.06 1.92
CA ARG A 52 -6.64 -7.08 3.02
C ARG A 52 -6.16 -7.95 4.18
N ASP A 53 -5.60 -9.11 3.90
CA ASP A 53 -5.08 -10.02 4.92
C ASP A 53 -3.87 -9.41 5.62
N ALA A 54 -2.95 -8.81 4.86
CA ALA A 54 -1.79 -8.11 5.39
C ALA A 54 -2.19 -6.92 6.28
N ALA A 55 -3.14 -6.09 5.82
CA ALA A 55 -3.67 -4.98 6.63
C ALA A 55 -4.33 -5.50 7.92
N SER A 56 -5.10 -6.59 7.83
CA SER A 56 -5.77 -7.18 9.00
C SER A 56 -4.77 -7.72 10.03
N ALA A 57 -3.64 -8.26 9.59
CA ALA A 57 -2.57 -8.77 10.47
C ALA A 57 -2.00 -7.67 11.38
N VAL A 58 -1.92 -6.44 10.87
CA VAL A 58 -1.42 -5.27 11.61
C VAL A 58 -2.53 -4.41 12.22
N ARG A 59 -3.75 -4.96 12.32
CA ARG A 59 -4.96 -4.26 12.82
C ARG A 59 -5.31 -2.99 12.03
N GLY A 60 -4.92 -2.96 10.76
CA GLY A 60 -5.30 -1.95 9.81
C GLY A 60 -6.64 -2.22 9.14
N ASP A 61 -7.12 -1.21 8.41
CA ASP A 61 -8.33 -1.23 7.61
C ASP A 61 -7.98 -1.22 6.12
N PHE A 62 -8.57 -2.13 5.35
CA PHE A 62 -8.63 -2.01 3.89
C PHE A 62 -9.81 -1.10 3.52
N LEU A 63 -9.54 0.01 2.81
CA LEU A 63 -10.60 0.96 2.45
C LEU A 63 -11.24 0.61 1.11
N PHE A 64 -10.46 0.63 0.03
CA PHE A 64 -10.90 0.37 -1.33
C PHE A 64 -9.71 0.07 -2.24
N ASP A 65 -9.98 -0.52 -3.41
CA ASP A 65 -9.02 -0.66 -4.49
C ASP A 65 -9.53 -0.02 -5.78
N LEU A 66 -8.58 0.37 -6.64
CA LEU A 66 -8.84 1.04 -7.90
C LEU A 66 -7.84 0.53 -8.96
N PRO A 67 -8.23 0.42 -10.23
CA PRO A 67 -7.27 0.38 -11.32
C PRO A 67 -6.39 1.64 -11.27
N ALA A 68 -5.07 1.48 -11.35
CA ALA A 68 -4.12 2.58 -11.19
C ALA A 68 -3.66 3.22 -12.51
N ALA A 69 -4.17 2.74 -13.64
CA ALA A 69 -3.88 3.28 -14.96
C ALA A 69 -4.17 4.80 -15.02
N GLY A 70 -3.12 5.60 -15.15
CA GLY A 70 -3.20 7.07 -15.20
C GLY A 70 -3.28 7.77 -13.85
N LEU A 71 -3.21 7.03 -12.74
CA LEU A 71 -3.12 7.59 -11.38
C LEU A 71 -1.67 7.61 -10.88
N ILE A 72 -0.94 6.51 -11.04
CA ILE A 72 0.44 6.34 -10.59
C ILE A 72 1.22 5.64 -11.72
N PRO A 73 2.44 6.09 -12.07
CA PRO A 73 3.27 5.43 -13.06
C PRO A 73 3.65 4.00 -12.61
N ASP A 74 3.82 3.11 -13.58
CA ASP A 74 4.26 1.72 -13.35
C ASP A 74 3.40 0.95 -12.33
N CYS A 75 2.12 1.29 -12.25
CA CYS A 75 1.16 0.74 -11.31
C CYS A 75 -0.09 0.29 -12.05
N ARG A 76 -0.42 -0.99 -11.90
CA ARG A 76 -1.62 -1.59 -12.48
C ARG A 76 -2.84 -1.37 -11.62
N ARG A 77 -2.68 -1.57 -10.31
CA ARG A 77 -3.77 -1.53 -9.34
C ARG A 77 -3.26 -0.97 -8.03
N LEU A 78 -4.10 -0.17 -7.38
CA LEU A 78 -3.80 0.46 -6.11
C LEU A 78 -4.84 0.00 -5.10
N ALA A 79 -4.42 -0.32 -3.89
CA ALA A 79 -5.29 -0.48 -2.74
C ALA A 79 -4.92 0.57 -1.69
N VAL A 80 -5.93 1.20 -1.11
CA VAL A 80 -5.75 2.18 -0.04
C VAL A 80 -6.06 1.50 1.28
N ILE A 81 -5.11 1.59 2.20
CA ILE A 81 -5.19 0.98 3.53
C ILE A 81 -4.90 2.01 4.60
N ARG A 82 -5.39 1.75 5.82
CA ARG A 82 -5.00 2.49 7.01
C ARG A 82 -4.41 1.55 8.03
N ILE A 83 -3.29 1.92 8.64
CA ILE A 83 -2.68 1.15 9.72
C ILE A 83 -2.56 2.02 10.98
N PRO A 84 -2.63 1.42 12.18
CA PRO A 84 -2.41 2.16 13.40
C PRO A 84 -0.97 2.67 13.49
N GLU A 85 -0.81 3.87 14.03
CA GLU A 85 0.46 4.36 14.52
C GLU A 85 0.54 4.17 16.04
N GLY A 86 1.76 4.10 16.58
CA GLY A 86 1.99 3.84 18.01
C GLY A 86 1.39 4.89 18.98
N ASP A 87 0.90 6.02 18.47
CA ASP A 87 0.21 7.07 19.23
C ASP A 87 -1.33 6.98 19.18
N GLY A 88 -1.87 5.94 18.52
CA GLY A 88 -3.31 5.73 18.35
C GLY A 88 -3.92 6.50 17.19
N THR A 89 -3.12 7.21 16.39
CA THR A 89 -3.56 7.72 15.08
C THR A 89 -3.54 6.61 14.04
N MET A 90 -4.14 6.86 12.87
CA MET A 90 -4.21 5.89 11.78
C MET A 90 -3.57 6.51 10.53
N ARG A 91 -2.47 5.92 10.05
CA ARG A 91 -1.75 6.32 8.84
C ARG A 91 -2.42 5.72 7.61
N THR A 92 -2.61 6.53 6.56
CA THR A 92 -3.02 6.04 5.24
C THR A 92 -1.79 5.65 4.41
N LEU A 93 -1.84 4.48 3.77
CA LEU A 93 -0.81 3.97 2.87
C LEU A 93 -1.45 3.49 1.57
N PHE A 94 -0.64 3.40 0.51
CA PHE A 94 -1.05 2.80 -0.75
C PHE A 94 -0.26 1.52 -0.99
N ALA A 95 -0.95 0.40 -1.18
CA ALA A 95 -0.37 -0.81 -1.74
C ALA A 95 -0.50 -0.74 -3.25
N ALA A 96 0.61 -0.68 -3.97
CA ALA A 96 0.69 -0.57 -5.41
C ALA A 96 1.14 -1.91 -6.00
N LEU A 97 0.28 -2.52 -6.82
CA LEU A 97 0.66 -3.64 -7.69
C LEU A 97 1.36 -3.08 -8.93
N ASP A 98 2.52 -3.63 -9.26
CA ASP A 98 3.26 -3.30 -10.47
C ASP A 98 2.49 -3.68 -11.76
N GLU A 99 2.98 -3.20 -12.92
CA GLU A 99 2.34 -3.49 -14.22
C GLU A 99 2.33 -4.99 -14.56
N ASP A 100 3.39 -5.69 -14.17
CA ASP A 100 3.55 -7.12 -14.38
C ASP A 100 2.62 -7.97 -13.50
N GLY A 101 2.09 -7.38 -12.42
CA GLY A 101 1.19 -8.03 -11.47
C GLY A 101 1.90 -9.01 -10.53
N VAL A 102 3.20 -8.82 -10.31
CA VAL A 102 4.07 -9.77 -9.61
C VAL A 102 4.46 -9.23 -8.23
N GLU A 103 4.64 -7.92 -8.09
CA GLU A 103 5.13 -7.32 -6.85
C GLU A 103 4.15 -6.28 -6.31
N ILE A 104 4.01 -6.27 -4.98
CA ILE A 104 3.26 -5.26 -4.23
C ILE A 104 4.26 -4.36 -3.51
N ARG A 105 4.19 -3.05 -3.77
CA ARG A 105 4.99 -2.03 -3.09
C ARG A 105 4.11 -1.18 -2.18
N LEU A 106 4.59 -0.86 -0.99
CA LEU A 106 3.95 0.13 -0.14
C LEU A 106 4.49 1.51 -0.45
N LEU A 107 3.58 2.45 -0.68
CA LEU A 107 3.86 3.85 -0.97
C LEU A 107 3.23 4.71 0.13
N GLN A 108 3.96 5.74 0.56
CA GLN A 108 3.39 6.79 1.39
C GLN A 108 2.74 7.83 0.48
N PRO A 109 1.62 8.46 0.90
CA PRO A 109 1.08 9.59 0.19
C PRO A 109 2.11 10.73 0.09
N ASP A 110 2.14 11.35 -1.08
CA ASP A 110 3.00 12.46 -1.45
C ASP A 110 2.20 13.55 -2.18
N ASP A 111 2.87 14.60 -2.66
CA ASP A 111 2.23 15.71 -3.37
C ASP A 111 1.48 15.26 -4.64
N GLU A 112 1.97 14.21 -5.32
CA GLU A 112 1.34 13.70 -6.54
C GLU A 112 0.05 12.91 -6.24
N THR A 113 0.03 12.25 -5.08
CA THR A 113 -1.08 11.39 -4.64
C THR A 113 -1.99 12.02 -3.59
N GLU A 114 -1.83 13.32 -3.30
CA GLU A 114 -2.60 14.07 -2.30
C GLU A 114 -4.12 13.93 -2.52
N HIS A 115 -4.58 13.98 -3.77
CA HIS A 115 -5.99 13.85 -4.12
C HIS A 115 -6.57 12.48 -3.72
N LEU A 116 -5.78 11.41 -3.79
CA LEU A 116 -6.17 10.08 -3.34
C LEU A 116 -6.24 10.00 -1.82
N LEU A 117 -5.32 10.67 -1.12
CA LEU A 117 -5.37 10.79 0.34
C LEU A 117 -6.64 11.53 0.79
N GLN A 118 -6.94 12.68 0.17
CA GLN A 118 -8.15 13.44 0.45
C GLN A 118 -9.43 12.62 0.19
N PHE A 119 -9.43 11.83 -0.89
CA PHE A 119 -10.54 10.91 -1.17
C PHE A 119 -10.67 9.83 -0.09
N ALA A 120 -9.55 9.25 0.36
CA ALA A 120 -9.54 8.26 1.42
C ALA A 120 -10.10 8.80 2.74
N ASP A 121 -9.71 10.02 3.12
CA ASP A 121 -10.22 10.69 4.31
C ASP A 121 -11.73 10.98 4.20
N ALA A 122 -12.18 11.49 3.05
CA ALA A 122 -13.60 11.71 2.79
C ALA A 122 -14.40 10.41 2.82
N PHE A 123 -13.83 9.31 2.31
CA PHE A 123 -14.45 7.98 2.36
C PHE A 123 -14.60 7.48 3.79
N VAL A 124 -13.56 7.58 4.62
CA VAL A 124 -13.66 7.23 6.05
C VAL A 124 -14.71 8.09 6.76
N ASP A 125 -14.73 9.39 6.50
CA ASP A 125 -15.70 10.29 7.09
C ASP A 125 -17.13 9.96 6.69
N LEU A 126 -17.35 9.51 5.45
CA LEU A 126 -18.62 8.97 5.01
C LEU A 126 -18.99 7.71 5.80
N LEU A 127 -18.08 6.72 5.90
CA LEU A 127 -18.33 5.47 6.63
C LEU A 127 -18.69 5.71 8.10
N ARG A 128 -18.04 6.67 8.76
CA ARG A 128 -18.35 7.06 10.15
C ARG A 128 -19.74 7.67 10.33
N ARG A 129 -20.28 8.29 9.27
CA ARG A 129 -21.60 8.92 9.28
C ARG A 129 -22.71 7.96 8.83
N LEU A 130 -22.37 6.84 8.20
CA LEU A 130 -23.35 5.84 7.81
C LEU A 130 -23.97 5.20 9.05
N PRO A 131 -25.31 4.98 9.05
CA PRO A 131 -25.94 4.26 10.15
C PRO A 131 -25.45 2.82 10.17
N ALA A 132 -25.17 2.29 11.36
CA ALA A 132 -24.65 0.93 11.59
C ALA A 132 -25.55 -0.20 11.04
N LYS A 133 -26.79 0.11 10.62
CA LYS A 133 -27.64 -0.76 9.82
C LYS A 133 -28.20 0.03 8.65
N PRO A 134 -28.11 -0.48 7.40
CA PRO A 134 -28.93 0.05 6.33
C PRO A 134 -30.40 -0.10 6.76
N LYS A 135 -31.19 0.97 6.64
CA LYS A 135 -32.64 0.88 6.80
C LYS A 135 -33.11 -0.19 5.82
N GLU A 136 -33.72 -1.27 6.31
CA GLU A 136 -34.47 -2.19 5.45
C GLU A 136 -35.46 -1.34 4.65
N ALA A 137 -35.30 -1.35 3.32
CA ALA A 137 -36.28 -0.77 2.43
C ALA A 137 -37.53 -1.63 2.55
N ALA A 138 -38.55 -1.09 3.23
CA ALA A 138 -39.88 -1.67 3.38
C ALA A 138 -40.64 -1.69 2.06
#